data_AF-A0A2D9SCL6-F1
#
_entry.id   AF-A0A2D9SCL6-F1
#
_cell.length_a   1.000
_cell.length_b   1.000
_cell.length_c   1.000
_cell.angle_alpha   90.00
_cell.angle_beta   90.00
_cell.angle_gamma   90.00
#
_symmetry.space_group_name_H-M   'P 1'
#
loop_
_entity.id
_entity.type
_entity.pdbx_description
1 polymer ?
#
loop_
_entity_poly.entity_id
_entity_poly.type
_entity_poly.pdbx_seq_one_letter_code
_entity_poly.pdbx_strand_id
1 'polypeptide(L)'
;MNAILILPIFKNIKNRDLLFFEKSNLASREYEAKNLVSSLNLNLINSIIVSINFINPSTLFSQFALNDLKNKLPENEMSLIIIDGKLSPIQQRNLENFFKSKVIDRTQLIIEIFASRALSKEGKLQVELASLNFQKTRLVRSWTHLERQRGGAGFMGGPGERQIELDK
;
A
#
# COMPACT_ATOMS: atom_id res chain seq x y z
N MET A 1 7.59 3.24 -16.73
CA MET A 1 7.78 3.55 -15.30
C MET A 1 8.50 2.38 -14.67
N ASN A 2 9.56 2.65 -13.90
CA ASN A 2 10.34 1.62 -13.24
C ASN A 2 9.67 1.19 -11.93
N ALA A 3 9.49 -0.12 -11.77
CA ALA A 3 8.83 -0.71 -10.62
C ALA A 3 9.74 -1.70 -9.90
N ILE A 4 9.61 -1.77 -8.59
CA ILE A 4 10.26 -2.79 -7.75
C ILE A 4 9.20 -3.53 -6.97
N LEU A 5 9.28 -4.85 -6.97
CA LEU A 5 8.36 -5.72 -6.27
C LEU A 5 8.98 -6.17 -4.94
N ILE A 6 8.24 -6.03 -3.85
CA ILE A 6 8.63 -6.50 -2.52
C ILE A 6 7.69 -7.63 -2.11
N LEU A 7 8.27 -8.80 -1.81
CA LEU A 7 7.58 -10.02 -1.45
C LEU A 7 7.78 -10.31 0.05
N PRO A 8 6.79 -10.00 0.90
CA PRO A 8 6.87 -10.32 2.32
C PRO A 8 6.66 -11.81 2.55
N ILE A 9 7.46 -12.38 3.46
CA ILE A 9 7.30 -13.72 4.01
C ILE A 9 7.17 -13.61 5.52
N PHE A 10 6.05 -14.03 6.10
CA PHE A 10 5.89 -13.97 7.56
C PHE A 10 6.44 -15.23 8.21
N LYS A 11 7.30 -15.07 9.21
CA LYS A 11 7.85 -16.14 10.02
C LYS A 11 7.16 -16.09 11.37
N ASN A 12 6.56 -17.20 11.79
CA ASN A 12 5.86 -17.36 13.08
C ASN A 12 4.41 -16.83 13.12
N ILE A 13 3.53 -17.53 12.41
CA ILE A 13 2.17 -17.08 12.13
C ILE A 13 1.17 -17.87 12.98
N LYS A 14 0.34 -17.19 13.77
CA LYS A 14 -0.88 -17.77 14.37
C LYS A 14 -2.14 -17.50 13.54
N ASN A 15 -2.09 -16.53 12.62
CA ASN A 15 -3.23 -16.09 11.81
C ASN A 15 -3.29 -16.86 10.48
N ARG A 16 -4.40 -17.58 10.24
CA ARG A 16 -4.57 -18.41 9.04
C ARG A 16 -4.43 -17.63 7.73
N ASP A 17 -4.84 -16.37 7.68
CA ASP A 17 -4.76 -15.55 6.46
C ASP A 17 -3.31 -15.27 6.04
N LEU A 18 -2.39 -15.26 7.01
CA LEU A 18 -0.97 -15.02 6.74
C LEU A 18 -0.25 -16.30 6.30
N LEU A 19 -0.84 -17.49 6.44
CA LEU A 19 -0.24 -18.76 5.97
C LEU A 19 0.01 -18.73 4.46
N PHE A 20 -0.81 -18.00 3.69
CA PHE A 20 -0.57 -17.76 2.27
C PHE A 20 0.82 -17.15 2.02
N PHE A 21 1.31 -16.34 2.97
CA PHE A 21 2.57 -15.63 2.87
C PHE A 21 3.78 -16.41 3.42
N GLU A 22 3.65 -17.73 3.62
CA GLU A 22 4.76 -18.57 4.03
C GLU A 22 5.78 -18.82 2.91
N LYS A 23 6.97 -19.29 3.29
CA LYS A 23 8.07 -19.60 2.37
C LYS A 23 7.70 -20.69 1.36
N SER A 24 6.83 -21.63 1.73
CA SER A 24 6.34 -22.73 0.88
C SER A 24 5.64 -22.22 -0.38
N ASN A 25 4.86 -21.14 -0.26
CA ASN A 25 4.09 -20.53 -1.36
C ASN A 25 4.86 -19.43 -2.10
N LEU A 26 6.13 -19.21 -1.78
CA LEU A 26 6.90 -18.09 -2.31
C LEU A 26 7.02 -18.14 -3.84
N ALA A 27 7.33 -19.31 -4.39
CA ALA A 27 7.58 -19.45 -5.83
C ALA A 27 6.32 -19.14 -6.66
N SER A 28 5.16 -19.65 -6.23
CA SER A 28 3.89 -19.38 -6.91
C SER A 28 3.48 -17.91 -6.75
N ARG A 29 3.66 -17.33 -5.56
CA ARG A 29 3.36 -15.92 -5.29
C ARG A 29 4.25 -14.98 -6.08
N GLU A 30 5.55 -15.25 -6.16
CA GLU A 30 6.48 -14.45 -6.94
C GLU A 30 6.09 -14.48 -8.43
N TYR A 31 5.79 -15.66 -8.96
CA TYR A 31 5.33 -15.80 -10.35
C TYR A 31 4.04 -15.02 -10.60
N GLU A 32 3.05 -15.17 -9.73
CA GLU A 32 1.77 -14.45 -9.84
C GLU A 32 1.97 -12.93 -9.75
N ALA A 33 2.71 -12.45 -8.75
CA ALA A 33 2.94 -11.03 -8.55
C ALA A 33 3.68 -10.41 -9.74
N LYS A 34 4.66 -11.11 -10.33
CA LYS A 34 5.32 -10.68 -11.58
C LYS A 34 4.33 -10.55 -12.74
N ASN A 35 3.38 -11.49 -12.88
CA ASN A 35 2.34 -11.43 -13.92
C ASN A 35 1.33 -10.29 -13.70
N LEU A 36 1.03 -9.95 -12.44
CA LEU A 36 0.21 -8.78 -12.14
C LEU A 36 0.93 -7.49 -12.55
N VAL A 37 2.23 -7.37 -12.26
CA VAL A 37 3.02 -6.20 -12.65
C VAL A 37 3.15 -6.10 -14.18
N SER A 38 3.41 -7.21 -14.88
CA SER A 38 3.53 -7.22 -16.34
C SER A 38 2.23 -6.82 -17.04
N SER A 39 1.08 -7.11 -16.43
CA SER A 39 -0.24 -6.73 -16.96
C SER A 39 -0.45 -5.22 -17.11
N LEU A 40 0.33 -4.39 -16.41
CA LEU A 40 0.30 -2.92 -16.51
C LEU A 40 1.43 -2.33 -17.37
N ASN A 41 2.18 -3.17 -18.11
CA ASN A 41 3.35 -2.74 -18.89
C ASN A 41 4.39 -1.95 -18.05
N LEU A 42 4.51 -2.30 -16.77
CA LEU A 42 5.52 -1.73 -15.87
C LEU A 42 6.87 -2.41 -16.08
N ASN A 43 7.95 -1.63 -16.04
CA ASN A 43 9.31 -2.17 -16.15
C ASN A 43 9.76 -2.65 -14.76
N LEU A 44 9.64 -3.95 -14.49
CA LEU A 44 10.06 -4.54 -13.22
C LEU A 44 11.58 -4.70 -13.20
N ILE A 45 12.26 -3.79 -12.49
CA ILE A 45 13.73 -3.82 -12.37
C ILE A 45 14.19 -4.97 -11.47
N ASN A 46 13.49 -5.17 -10.35
CA ASN A 46 13.91 -6.13 -9.34
C ASN A 46 12.72 -6.64 -8.51
N SER A 47 12.88 -7.84 -7.95
CA SER A 47 11.99 -8.44 -6.96
C SER A 47 12.78 -8.81 -5.71
N ILE A 48 12.41 -8.23 -4.57
CA ILE A 48 13.11 -8.39 -3.29
C ILE A 48 12.22 -9.15 -2.32
N ILE A 49 12.75 -10.22 -1.75
CA ILE A 49 12.09 -11.02 -0.73
C ILE A 49 12.47 -10.51 0.65
N VAL A 50 11.47 -10.28 1.52
CA VAL A 50 11.68 -9.75 2.86
C VAL A 50 11.03 -10.67 3.88
N SER A 51 11.83 -11.18 4.82
CA SER A 51 11.30 -11.94 5.95
C SER A 51 10.79 -11.01 7.04
N ILE A 52 9.54 -11.19 7.45
CA ILE A 52 8.87 -10.45 8.52
C ILE A 52 8.65 -11.39 9.70
N ASN A 53 9.36 -11.15 10.80
CA ASN A 53 9.16 -11.93 12.03
C ASN A 53 7.98 -11.39 12.85
N PHE A 54 7.80 -10.07 12.86
CA PHE A 54 6.73 -9.37 13.57
C PHE A 54 6.22 -8.22 12.70
N ILE A 55 4.89 -8.05 12.66
CA ILE A 55 4.25 -6.97 11.91
C ILE A 55 4.46 -5.66 12.66
N ASN A 56 5.09 -4.69 12.01
CA ASN A 56 5.09 -3.33 12.53
C ASN A 56 3.77 -2.63 12.14
N PRO A 57 2.95 -2.17 13.11
CA PRO A 57 1.71 -1.46 12.80
C PRO A 57 1.91 -0.21 11.93
N SER A 58 3.08 0.44 12.03
CA SER A 58 3.37 1.69 11.33
C SER A 58 3.91 1.51 9.91
N THR A 59 4.62 0.43 9.60
CA THR A 59 5.38 0.27 8.34
C THR A 59 5.36 -1.14 7.77
N LEU A 60 4.66 -2.09 8.41
CA LEU A 60 4.69 -3.54 8.12
C LEU A 60 6.04 -4.20 8.44
N PHE A 61 7.15 -3.59 8.04
CA PHE A 61 8.51 -4.07 8.19
C PHE A 61 9.20 -3.56 9.47
N SER A 62 10.24 -4.24 9.92
CA SER A 62 11.11 -3.74 10.99
C SER A 62 12.03 -2.63 10.47
N GLN A 63 12.56 -1.78 11.36
CA GLN A 63 13.50 -0.73 10.97
C GLN A 63 14.74 -1.29 10.27
N PHE A 64 15.25 -2.43 10.73
CA PHE A 64 16.37 -3.12 10.09
C PHE A 64 16.04 -3.53 8.66
N ALA A 65 14.86 -4.14 8.44
CA ALA A 65 14.43 -4.55 7.11
C ALA A 65 14.21 -3.34 6.17
N LEU A 66 13.70 -2.23 6.69
CA LEU A 66 13.55 -0.99 5.92
C LEU A 66 14.89 -0.41 5.47
N ASN A 67 15.88 -0.36 6.37
CA ASN A 67 17.22 0.12 6.03
C ASN A 67 17.91 -0.80 5.02
N ASP A 68 17.80 -2.13 5.19
CA ASP A 68 18.32 -3.11 4.23
C ASP A 68 17.66 -2.97 2.85
N LEU A 69 16.33 -2.77 2.81
CA LEU A 69 15.61 -2.45 1.58
C LEU A 69 16.16 -1.18 0.95
N LYS A 70 16.28 -0.09 1.71
CA LYS A 70 16.78 1.18 1.18
C LYS A 70 18.17 1.05 0.54
N ASN A 71 19.05 0.24 1.13
CA ASN A 71 20.40 0.01 0.58
C ASN A 71 20.39 -0.84 -0.70
N LYS A 72 19.43 -1.76 -0.83
CA LYS A 72 19.29 -2.62 -2.01
C LYS A 72 18.60 -1.93 -3.18
N LEU A 73 17.92 -0.83 -2.91
CA LEU A 73 17.13 -0.11 -3.90
C LEU A 73 17.92 1.10 -4.42
N PRO A 74 18.24 1.17 -5.72
CA PRO A 74 18.95 2.32 -6.29
C PRO A 74 18.09 3.60 -6.18
N GLU A 75 18.62 4.64 -5.51
CA GLU A 75 17.89 5.90 -5.25
C GLU A 75 17.39 6.59 -6.54
N ASN A 76 18.08 6.41 -7.67
CA ASN A 76 17.77 7.07 -8.93
C ASN A 76 16.83 6.31 -9.89
N GLU A 77 16.41 5.08 -9.55
CA GLU A 77 15.56 4.26 -10.45
C GLU A 77 14.18 3.92 -9.85
N MET A 78 13.90 4.34 -8.61
CA MET A 78 12.67 4.01 -7.90
C MET A 78 11.50 4.94 -8.19
N SER A 79 10.78 4.70 -9.28
CA SER A 79 9.52 5.42 -9.54
C SER A 79 8.34 4.82 -8.74
N LEU A 80 8.28 3.50 -8.61
CA LEU A 80 7.16 2.78 -8.00
C LEU A 80 7.64 1.57 -7.18
N ILE A 81 7.14 1.45 -5.95
CA ILE A 81 7.35 0.27 -5.10
C ILE A 81 6.01 -0.45 -4.96
N ILE A 82 6.03 -1.75 -5.22
CA ILE A 82 4.86 -2.62 -5.18
C ILE A 82 5.08 -3.61 -4.05
N ILE A 83 4.17 -3.66 -3.09
CA ILE A 83 4.22 -4.64 -1.99
C ILE A 83 3.18 -5.71 -2.26
N ASP A 84 3.63 -6.96 -2.40
CA ASP A 84 2.74 -8.11 -2.55
C ASP A 84 2.10 -8.44 -1.20
N GLY A 85 1.02 -7.72 -0.88
CA GLY A 85 0.26 -7.82 0.36
C GLY A 85 -0.69 -6.65 0.52
N LYS A 86 -1.49 -6.65 1.58
CA LYS A 86 -2.37 -5.53 1.94
C LYS A 86 -1.64 -4.58 2.89
N LEU A 87 -1.73 -3.28 2.64
CA LEU A 87 -1.19 -2.26 3.53
C LEU A 87 -2.32 -1.49 4.21
N SER A 88 -2.18 -1.19 5.50
CA SER A 88 -3.03 -0.19 6.13
C SER A 88 -2.72 1.22 5.57
N PRO A 89 -3.64 2.19 5.70
CA PRO A 89 -3.41 3.57 5.29
C PRO A 89 -2.14 4.17 5.88
N ILE A 90 -1.87 3.92 7.16
CA ILE A 90 -0.70 4.45 7.84
C ILE A 90 0.59 3.76 7.40
N GLN A 91 0.54 2.45 7.14
CA GLN A 91 1.69 1.72 6.60
C GLN A 91 2.10 2.26 5.24
N GLN A 92 1.15 2.43 4.32
CA GLN A 92 1.45 2.97 2.99
C GLN A 92 2.08 4.37 3.10
N ARG A 93 1.45 5.30 3.82
CA ARG A 93 1.95 6.67 3.98
C ARG A 93 3.38 6.71 4.54
N ASN A 94 3.65 5.90 5.57
CA ASN A 94 4.97 5.88 6.19
C ASN A 94 6.02 5.28 5.26
N LEU A 95 5.67 4.26 4.48
CA LEU A 95 6.56 3.68 3.48
C LEU A 95 6.84 4.66 2.34
N GLU A 96 5.84 5.39 1.84
CA GLU A 96 6.03 6.45 0.84
C GLU A 96 6.97 7.54 1.37
N ASN A 97 6.78 7.96 2.63
CA ASN A 97 7.66 8.95 3.26
C ASN A 97 9.09 8.45 3.47
N PHE A 98 9.26 7.17 3.75
CA PHE A 98 10.56 6.53 3.98
C PHE A 98 11.34 6.34 2.67
N PHE A 99 10.69 5.81 1.63
CA PHE A 99 11.31 5.54 0.34
C PHE A 99 11.39 6.77 -0.57
N LYS A 100 10.60 7.82 -0.31
CA LYS A 100 10.45 8.99 -1.19
C LYS A 100 9.94 8.64 -2.60
N SER A 101 9.21 7.53 -2.71
CA SER A 101 8.62 7.02 -3.94
C SER A 101 7.18 6.59 -3.70
N LYS A 102 6.38 6.49 -4.77
CA LYS A 102 5.00 5.99 -4.68
C LYS A 102 5.03 4.51 -4.25
N VAL A 103 4.23 4.15 -3.26
CA VAL A 103 4.10 2.77 -2.77
C VAL A 103 2.67 2.32 -3.00
N ILE A 104 2.49 1.21 -3.70
CA ILE A 104 1.18 0.59 -3.90
C ILE A 104 1.16 -0.81 -3.29
N ASP A 105 0.00 -1.18 -2.76
CA ASP A 105 -0.25 -2.53 -2.29
C ASP A 105 -0.87 -3.39 -3.39
N ARG A 106 -1.06 -4.68 -3.12
CA ARG A 106 -1.64 -5.61 -4.10
C ARG A 106 -3.06 -5.22 -4.51
N THR A 107 -3.84 -4.66 -3.58
CA THR A 107 -5.22 -4.23 -3.84
C THR A 107 -5.24 -3.11 -4.87
N GLN A 108 -4.43 -2.06 -4.67
CA GLN A 108 -4.32 -0.97 -5.62
C GLN A 108 -3.84 -1.46 -6.98
N LEU A 109 -2.83 -2.34 -7.03
CA LEU A 109 -2.34 -2.92 -8.28
C LEU A 109 -3.47 -3.61 -9.07
N ILE A 110 -4.31 -4.38 -8.39
CA ILE A 110 -5.44 -5.07 -9.02
C ILE A 110 -6.50 -4.08 -9.53
N ILE A 111 -6.81 -3.03 -8.76
CA ILE A 111 -7.74 -1.98 -9.18
C ILE A 111 -7.24 -1.30 -10.47
N GLU A 112 -5.94 -0.97 -10.54
CA GLU A 112 -5.33 -0.36 -11.73
C GLU A 112 -5.38 -1.30 -12.95
N ILE A 113 -5.14 -2.61 -12.76
CA ILE A 113 -5.28 -3.61 -13.83
C ILE A 113 -6.71 -3.62 -14.36
N PHE A 114 -7.71 -3.65 -13.47
CA PHE A 114 -9.10 -3.63 -13.91
C PHE A 114 -9.48 -2.30 -14.58
N ALA A 115 -8.96 -1.17 -14.09
CA ALA A 115 -9.16 0.13 -14.72
C ALA A 115 -8.66 0.15 -16.15
N SER A 116 -7.47 -0.43 -16.41
CA SER A 116 -6.89 -0.52 -17.75
C SER A 116 -7.70 -1.41 -18.71
N ARG A 117 -8.52 -2.34 -18.19
CA ARG A 117 -9.26 -3.34 -18.97
C ARG A 117 -10.77 -3.08 -19.04
N ALA A 118 -11.31 -2.14 -18.26
CA ALA A 118 -12.75 -1.91 -18.19
C ALA A 118 -13.29 -1.20 -19.46
N LEU A 119 -14.03 -1.93 -20.29
CA LEU A 119 -14.59 -1.39 -21.54
C LEU A 119 -16.05 -0.95 -21.40
N SER A 120 -16.88 -1.74 -20.71
CA SER A 120 -18.31 -1.45 -20.53
C SER A 120 -18.54 -0.30 -19.54
N LYS A 121 -19.68 0.39 -19.67
CA LYS A 121 -20.06 1.47 -18.73
C LYS A 121 -20.17 0.96 -17.30
N GLU A 122 -20.83 -0.18 -17.12
CA GLU A 122 -20.97 -0.83 -15.81
C GLU A 122 -19.60 -1.21 -15.22
N GLY A 123 -18.72 -1.82 -16.02
CA GLY A 123 -17.38 -2.21 -15.58
C GLY A 123 -16.55 -1.00 -15.14
N LYS A 124 -16.61 0.10 -15.89
CA LYS A 124 -15.94 1.36 -15.53
C LYS A 124 -16.45 1.90 -14.19
N LEU A 125 -17.77 1.92 -13.99
CA LEU A 125 -18.39 2.36 -12.74
C LEU A 125 -17.97 1.49 -11.55
N GLN A 126 -17.91 0.16 -11.71
CA GLN A 126 -17.49 -0.74 -10.63
C GLN A 126 -16.02 -0.52 -10.24
N VAL A 127 -15.14 -0.33 -11.22
CA VAL A 127 -13.73 -0.03 -10.95
C VAL A 127 -13.57 1.33 -10.29
N GLU A 128 -14.31 2.34 -10.77
CA GLU A 128 -14.30 3.67 -10.17
C GLU A 128 -14.78 3.61 -8.71
N LEU A 129 -15.89 2.92 -8.44
CA LEU A 129 -16.39 2.68 -7.08
C LEU A 129 -15.35 1.99 -6.20
N ALA A 130 -14.67 0.95 -6.71
CA ALA A 130 -13.62 0.25 -5.98
C ALA A 130 -12.43 1.18 -5.67
N SER A 131 -12.02 2.00 -6.65
CA SER A 131 -10.96 2.99 -6.50
C SER A 131 -11.31 4.05 -5.46
N LEU A 132 -12.53 4.60 -5.52
CA LEU A 132 -13.03 5.58 -4.56
C LEU A 132 -13.10 5.01 -3.14
N ASN A 133 -13.62 3.79 -2.97
CA ASN A 133 -13.67 3.12 -1.67
C ASN A 133 -12.28 2.88 -1.09
N PHE A 134 -11.32 2.45 -1.92
CA PHE A 134 -9.94 2.26 -1.48
C PHE A 134 -9.30 3.58 -1.06
N GLN A 135 -9.47 4.65 -1.86
CA GLN A 135 -8.93 5.98 -1.60
C GLN A 135 -9.58 6.64 -0.36
N LYS A 136 -10.89 6.49 -0.15
CA LYS A 136 -11.63 7.04 0.99
C LYS A 136 -10.93 6.71 2.31
N THR A 137 -10.55 5.45 2.51
CA THR A 137 -9.86 5.02 3.74
C THR A 137 -8.48 5.63 3.95
N ARG A 138 -7.87 6.18 2.90
CA ARG A 138 -6.51 6.74 2.88
C ARG A 138 -6.48 8.28 2.87
N LEU A 139 -7.61 8.94 2.60
CA LEU A 139 -7.75 10.39 2.63
C LEU A 139 -7.97 10.95 4.04
N VAL A 140 -8.76 10.26 4.87
CA VAL A 140 -9.27 10.73 6.19
C VAL A 140 -8.18 11.19 7.16
N ARG A 141 -6.92 10.73 7.03
CA ARG A 141 -5.81 11.09 7.95
C ARG A 141 -4.74 12.00 7.37
N SER A 142 -4.92 12.48 6.13
CA SER A 142 -4.12 13.57 5.58
C SER A 142 -4.55 14.94 6.12
N TRP A 143 -5.71 15.01 6.79
CA TRP A 143 -6.34 16.24 7.30
C TRP A 143 -5.70 16.84 8.57
N THR A 144 -4.84 16.10 9.29
CA THR A 144 -4.24 16.58 10.56
C THR A 144 -3.32 17.80 10.39
N HIS A 145 -2.87 18.10 9.16
CA HIS A 145 -2.13 19.33 8.84
C HIS A 145 -3.03 20.56 8.58
N LEU A 146 -4.25 20.36 8.08
CA LEU A 146 -5.19 21.44 7.75
C LEU A 146 -5.94 21.96 8.99
N GLU A 147 -6.10 21.14 10.03
CA GLU A 147 -6.65 21.58 11.33
C GLU A 147 -5.73 22.57 12.06
N ARG A 148 -4.40 22.43 11.89
CA ARG A 148 -3.43 23.37 12.48
C ARG A 148 -3.42 24.74 11.80
N GLN A 149 -3.99 24.87 10.59
CA GLN A 149 -4.09 26.14 9.87
C GLN A 149 -5.39 26.90 10.17
N ARG A 150 -6.38 26.26 10.81
CA ARG A 150 -7.67 26.85 11.21
C ARG A 150 -7.71 27.37 12.65
N GLY A 151 -6.56 27.55 13.29
CA GLY A 151 -6.48 28.12 14.64
C GLY A 151 -7.06 29.54 14.70
N GLY A 152 -8.29 29.67 15.21
CA GLY A 152 -8.90 30.96 15.51
C GLY A 152 -10.29 30.83 16.13
N ALA A 153 -10.37 31.03 17.45
CA ALA A 153 -11.56 31.28 18.26
C ALA A 153 -12.55 30.11 18.51
N GLY A 154 -12.29 29.39 19.62
CA GLY A 154 -13.25 28.91 20.62
C GLY A 154 -14.55 28.23 20.18
N PHE A 155 -14.70 26.95 20.55
CA PHE A 155 -15.89 26.51 21.29
C PHE A 155 -15.64 25.16 21.97
N MET A 156 -16.04 25.08 23.24
CA MET A 156 -15.98 23.90 24.10
C MET A 156 -16.96 22.83 23.60
N GLY A 157 -16.45 21.62 23.35
CA GLY A 157 -17.20 20.45 22.91
C GLY A 157 -16.31 19.59 22.03
N GLY A 158 -15.86 18.43 22.54
CA GLY A 158 -14.88 17.59 21.87
C GLY A 158 -15.27 17.28 20.41
N PRO A 159 -14.45 17.64 19.41
CA PRO A 159 -14.79 17.51 17.99
C PRO A 159 -14.83 16.06 17.46
N GLY A 160 -14.51 15.07 18.29
CA GLY A 160 -14.27 13.70 17.87
C GLY A 160 -15.46 12.92 17.31
N GLU A 161 -16.70 13.25 17.71
CA GLU A 161 -17.88 12.48 17.27
C GLU A 161 -18.59 13.09 16.05
N ARG A 162 -18.69 14.42 15.94
CA ARG A 162 -19.46 15.07 14.86
C ARG A 162 -18.73 15.12 13.51
N GLN A 163 -17.41 14.96 13.51
CA GLN A 163 -16.59 15.11 12.30
C GLN A 163 -16.54 13.82 11.45
N ILE A 164 -16.78 12.66 12.06
CA ILE A 164 -16.79 11.35 11.37
C ILE A 164 -18.11 11.14 10.59
N GLU A 165 -19.20 11.77 11.03
CA GLU A 165 -20.52 11.66 10.38
C GLU A 165 -20.66 12.53 9.13
N LEU A 166 -19.98 13.67 9.06
CA LEU A 166 -19.97 14.53 7.85
C LEU A 166 -19.10 13.95 6.72
N ASP A 167 -18.24 12.97 7.03
CA ASP A 167 -17.27 12.36 6.12
C ASP A 167 -17.71 10.96 5.61
N LYS A 168 -18.97 10.57 5.88
CA LYS A 168 -19.54 9.27 5.51
C LYS A 168 -20.27 9.29 4.18
#